data_AF-A0A8I1WKQ7-F1
#
_entry.id   AF-A0A8I1WKQ7-F1
#
_cell.length_a   1.000
_cell.length_b   1.000
_cell.length_c   1.000
_cell.angle_alpha   90.00
_cell.angle_beta   90.00
_cell.angle_gamma   90.00
#
_symmetry.space_group_name_H-M   'P 1'
#
loop_
_entity.id
_entity.type
_entity.pdbx_description
1 polymer ?
#
loop_
_entity_poly.entity_id
_entity_poly.type
_entity_poly.pdbx_seq_one_letter_code
_entity_poly.pdbx_strand_id
1 'polypeptide(L)' 'MASRREYLIKRLTEDFRMVPGHGPDFSQMTDEELEKQLKFLESAFEMAWEEEEGEEEEDI' A
#
# COMPACT_ATOMS: atom_id res chain seq x y z
N MET A 1 -11.40 18.81 -10.15
CA MET A 1 -10.71 17.50 -10.21
C MET A 1 -9.67 17.49 -9.11
N ALA A 2 -9.54 16.40 -8.36
CA ALA A 2 -8.45 16.27 -7.40
C ALA A 2 -7.12 16.23 -8.16
N SER A 3 -6.09 16.88 -7.61
CA SER A 3 -4.73 16.81 -8.12
C SER A 3 -4.17 15.39 -7.99
N ARG A 4 -3.15 15.06 -8.79
CA ARG A 4 -2.43 13.78 -8.68
C ARG A 4 -1.93 13.53 -7.25
N ARG A 5 -1.40 14.56 -6.59
CA ARG A 5 -0.93 14.48 -5.20
C ARG A 5 -2.04 14.12 -4.22
N GLU A 6 -3.18 14.81 -4.30
CA GLU A 6 -4.34 14.52 -3.44
C GLU A 6 -4.84 13.09 -3.64
N TYR A 7 -4.85 12.60 -4.88
CA TYR A 7 -5.21 11.22 -5.19
C TYR A 7 -4.27 10.22 -4.51
N LEU A 8 -2.95 10.42 -4.59
CA LEU A 8 -1.96 9.53 -3.99
C LEU A 8 -2.06 9.49 -2.46
N ILE A 9 -2.13 10.66 -1.81
CA ILE A 9 -2.26 10.75 -0.34
C ILE A 9 -3.56 10.09 0.11
N LYS A 10 -4.65 10.29 -0.61
CA LYS A 10 -5.94 9.67 -0.30
C LYS A 10 -5.82 8.14 -0.30
N ARG A 11 -5.26 7.55 -1.36
CA ARG A 11 -5.06 6.09 -1.43
C ARG A 11 -4.17 5.56 -0.31
N LEU A 12 -3.03 6.20 -0.06
CA LEU A 12 -2.09 5.81 0.99
C LEU A 12 -2.71 5.85 2.40
N THR A 13 -3.68 6.73 2.63
CA THR A 13 -4.31 6.91 3.96
C THR A 13 -5.61 6.15 4.13
N GLU A 14 -6.38 5.93 3.06
CA GLU A 14 -7.66 5.21 3.09
C GLU A 14 -7.49 3.71 2.85
N ASP A 15 -6.65 3.29 1.89
CA ASP A 15 -6.52 1.89 1.48
C ASP A 15 -5.56 1.12 2.43
N PHE A 16 -4.44 1.74 2.83
CA PHE A 16 -3.36 1.09 3.58
C PHE A 16 -3.24 1.57 5.03
N ARG A 17 -4.37 2.00 5.61
CA ARG A 17 -4.50 2.67 6.91
C ARG A 17 -3.44 2.24 7.93
N MET A 18 -2.45 3.10 8.17
CA MET A 18 -1.39 2.83 9.14
C MET A 18 -1.86 3.13 10.57
N VAL A 19 -1.25 2.47 11.55
CA VAL A 19 -1.52 2.75 12.97
C VAL A 19 -1.22 4.22 13.27
N PRO A 20 -2.10 4.95 13.99
CA PRO A 20 -1.85 6.35 14.34
C PRO A 20 -0.48 6.55 15.01
N GLY A 21 0.27 7.56 14.56
CA GLY A 21 1.62 7.83 15.02
C GLY A 21 2.70 6.87 14.47
N HIS A 22 2.31 5.93 13.62
CA HIS A 22 3.22 5.06 12.87
C HIS A 22 3.02 5.28 11.37
N GLY A 23 4.11 5.17 10.62
CA GLY A 23 4.13 5.39 9.18
C GLY A 23 4.74 6.75 8.80
N PRO A 24 5.10 6.90 7.51
CA PRO A 24 5.75 8.10 7.02
C PRO A 24 4.81 9.31 6.99
N ASP A 25 5.37 10.50 7.18
CA ASP A 25 4.66 11.76 6.95
C ASP A 25 4.58 12.06 5.44
N PHE A 26 3.46 11.68 4.83
CA PHE A 26 3.19 11.89 3.41
C PHE A 26 3.20 13.37 2.98
N SER A 27 3.01 14.32 3.91
CA SER A 27 3.07 15.74 3.59
C SER A 27 4.47 16.18 3.15
N GLN A 28 5.50 15.49 3.65
CA GLN A 28 6.92 15.78 3.38
C GLN A 28 7.48 15.04 2.16
N MET A 29 6.71 14.11 1.58
CA MET A 29 7.15 13.35 0.40
C MET A 29 6.87 14.09 -0.90
N THR A 30 7.75 13.97 -1.87
CA THR A 30 7.50 14.36 -3.26
C THR A 30 6.46 13.45 -3.90
N ASP A 31 5.85 13.88 -5.00
CA ASP A 31 4.86 13.04 -5.69
C ASP A 31 5.44 11.71 -6.20
N GLU A 32 6.73 11.69 -6.57
CA GLU A 32 7.41 10.45 -7.00
C GLU A 32 7.62 9.47 -5.83
N GLU A 33 7.93 9.99 -4.64
CA GLU A 33 8.06 9.17 -3.44
C GLU A 33 6.70 8.61 -3.00
N LEU A 34 5.63 9.40 -3.11
CA LEU A 34 4.27 8.92 -2.85
C LEU A 34 3.87 7.78 -3.80
N GLU A 35 4.22 7.86 -5.09
CA GLU A 35 3.97 6.77 -6.03
C GLU A 35 4.78 5.52 -5.73
N LYS A 36 6.07 5.67 -5.38
CA LYS A 36 6.91 4.54 -4.98
C LYS A 36 6.37 3.85 -3.73
N GLN A 37 5.95 4.63 -2.74
CA GLN A 37 5.36 4.12 -1.51
C GLN A 37 4.07 3.37 -1.79
N LEU A 38 3.19 3.92 -2.64
CA LEU A 38 1.92 3.27 -2.98
C LEU A 38 2.15 1.92 -3.68
N LYS A 39 3.04 1.89 -4.69
CA LYS A 39 3.41 0.65 -5.39
C LYS A 39 4.01 -0.39 -4.45
N PHE A 40 4.89 0.05 -3.54
CA PHE A 40 5.47 -0.84 -2.55
C PHE A 40 4.41 -1.51 -1.68
N LEU A 41 3.44 -0.74 -1.18
CA LEU A 41 2.35 -1.26 -0.35
C LEU A 41 1.41 -2.17 -1.14
N GLU A 42 1.07 -1.83 -2.37
CA GLU A 42 0.27 -2.67 -3.27
C GLU A 42 0.95 -4.02 -3.52
N SER A 43 2.23 -4.03 -3.91
CA SER A 43 2.97 -5.27 -4.14
C SER A 43 3.19 -6.09 -2.86
N ALA A 44 3.41 -5.43 -1.72
CA ALA A 44 3.53 -6.14 -0.44
C ALA A 44 2.22 -6.81 -0.04
N PHE A 45 1.08 -6.17 -0.30
CA PHE A 45 -0.24 -6.75 -0.06
C PHE A 45 -0.52 -7.93 -1.00
N GLU A 46 -0.23 -7.76 -2.29
CA GLU A 46 -0.35 -8.81 -3.31
C GLU A 46 0.48 -10.03 -2.92
N MET A 47 1.78 -9.88 -2.63
CA MET A 47 2.63 -11.00 -2.20
C MET A 47 2.10 -11.70 -0.93
N ALA A 48 1.60 -10.95 0.04
CA ALA A 48 1.10 -11.52 1.29
C ALA A 48 -0.20 -12.33 1.13
N TRP A 49 -0.96 -12.11 0.06
CA TRP A 49 -2.26 -12.75 -0.18
C TRP A 49 -2.30 -13.67 -1.42
N GLU A 50 -1.39 -13.51 -2.37
CA GLU A 50 -1.21 -14.43 -3.51
C GLU A 50 -0.39 -15.67 -3.14
N GLU A 51 0.46 -15.60 -2.10
CA GLU A 51 1.15 -16.79 -1.58
C GLU A 51 0.20 -17.82 -0.91
N GLU A 52 -1.07 -17.48 -0.66
CA GLU A 52 -2.09 -18.41 -0.12
C GLU A 52 -2.76 -19.32 -1.19
N GLU A 53 -2.61 -19.08 -2.49
CA GLU A 53 -3.20 -19.93 -3.54
C GLU A 53 -2.33 -21.17 -3.93
N GLY A 54 -1.25 -21.43 -3.20
CA GLY A 54 -0.22 -22.42 -3.55
C GLY A 54 -0.04 -23.62 -2.62
N GLU A 55 -0.85 -23.78 -1.57
CA GLU A 55 -0.78 -24.93 -0.67
C GLU A 55 -2.13 -25.65 -0.61
N GLU A 56 -2.48 -26.35 -1.70
CA GLU A 56 -3.28 -27.56 -1.58
C GLU A 56 -2.40 -28.61 -0.85
N GLU A 57 -2.37 -28.54 0.48
CA GLU A 57 -2.04 -29.70 1.30
C GLU A 57 -3.15 -30.75 1.10
N GLU A 58 -3.05 -31.55 0.04
CA GLU A 58 -3.66 -32.89 0.04
C GLU A 58 -2.86 -33.77 1.02
N ASP A 59 -3.25 -33.76 2.29
CA ASP A 59 -2.90 -34.84 3.22
C ASP A 59 -4.12 -35.22 4.08
N ILE A 60 -4.86 -36.25 3.62
CA ILE A 60 -5.42 -37.42 4.35
C ILE A 60 -6.40 -38.22 3.48
#